data_AF-A0A929IEI2-F1
#
_entry.id   AF-A0A929IEI2-F1
#
_cell.length_a   1.000
_cell.length_b   1.000
_cell.length_c   1.000
_cell.angle_alpha   90.00
_cell.angle_beta   90.00
_cell.angle_gamma   90.00
#
_symmetry.space_group_name_H-M   'P 1'
#
loop_
_entity.id
_entity.type
_entity.pdbx_description
1 polymer ?
#
loop_
_entity_poly.entity_id
_entity_poly.type
_entity_poly.pdbx_seq_one_letter_code
_entity_poly.pdbx_strand_id
1 'polypeptide(L)'
;MDTQELTALLDRLRAEPQETEWLEFKASRHDPQALGEYLSALANSACLSGKTKGYLAFGIQDETHNVIGTAFNPDIEKGKGNQDLLLWLSLGLRPNVGFEVYPFIYCCLLYTSPSP
;
A
#
# COMPACT_ATOMS: atom_id res chain seq x y z
N MET A 1 10.07 2.12 -9.84
CA MET A 1 9.00 1.55 -10.68
C MET A 1 8.37 2.68 -11.44
N ASP A 2 8.11 2.50 -12.73
CA ASP A 2 7.31 3.46 -13.49
C ASP A 2 5.81 3.28 -13.26
N THR A 3 5.00 4.19 -13.80
CA THR A 3 3.54 4.17 -13.64
C THR A 3 2.90 2.92 -14.24
N GLN A 4 3.44 2.35 -15.33
CA GLN A 4 2.89 1.15 -15.95
C GLN A 4 3.14 -0.08 -15.07
N GLU A 5 4.36 -0.22 -14.55
CA GLU A 5 4.71 -1.28 -13.60
C GLU A 5 3.84 -1.22 -12.33
N LEU A 6 3.63 -0.02 -11.79
CA LEU A 6 2.79 0.19 -10.60
C LEU A 6 1.31 -0.10 -10.88
N THR A 7 0.82 0.25 -12.07
CA THR A 7 -0.55 -0.05 -12.50
C THR A 7 -0.76 -1.57 -12.60
N ALA A 8 0.15 -2.27 -13.28
CA ALA A 8 0.09 -3.73 -13.40
C ALA A 8 0.23 -4.43 -12.04
N LEU A 9 1.08 -3.92 -11.15
CA LEU A 9 1.18 -4.40 -9.78
C LEU A 9 -0.14 -4.23 -9.04
N LEU A 10 -0.76 -3.05 -9.09
CA LEU A 10 -2.02 -2.79 -8.39
C LEU A 10 -3.15 -3.67 -8.92
N ASP A 11 -3.24 -3.86 -10.23
CA ASP A 11 -4.23 -4.76 -10.84
C ASP A 11 -4.06 -6.20 -10.35
N ARG A 12 -2.81 -6.68 -10.24
CA ARG A 12 -2.53 -8.00 -9.66
C ARG A 12 -2.93 -8.09 -8.20
N LEU A 13 -2.62 -7.08 -7.38
CA LEU A 13 -2.98 -7.06 -5.96
C LEU A 13 -4.50 -7.06 -5.78
N ARG A 14 -5.24 -6.28 -6.57
CA ARG A 14 -6.72 -6.24 -6.52
C ARG A 14 -7.39 -7.56 -6.89
N ALA A 15 -6.69 -8.42 -7.64
CA ALA A 15 -7.16 -9.75 -7.99
C ALA A 15 -6.85 -10.81 -6.92
N GLU A 16 -6.08 -10.48 -5.88
CA GLU A 16 -5.88 -11.38 -4.73
C GLU A 16 -7.19 -11.50 -3.92
N PRO A 17 -7.38 -12.61 -3.18
CA PRO A 17 -8.50 -12.76 -2.25
C PRO A 17 -8.46 -11.72 -1.13
N GLN A 18 -9.63 -11.42 -0.55
CA GLN A 18 -9.72 -10.52 0.62
C GLN A 18 -8.92 -11.03 1.82
N GLU A 19 -8.85 -12.34 2.05
CA GLU A 19 -8.18 -12.93 3.23
C GLU A 19 -6.65 -13.08 3.03
N THR A 20 -6.00 -12.06 2.49
CA THR A 20 -4.55 -12.09 2.21
C THR A 20 -3.76 -11.36 3.30
N GLU A 21 -3.11 -12.09 4.20
CA GLU A 21 -2.43 -11.50 5.39
C GLU A 21 -1.23 -10.58 5.09
N TRP A 22 -0.66 -10.63 3.88
CA TRP A 22 0.47 -9.81 3.44
C TRP A 22 0.06 -8.62 2.57
N LEU A 23 -1.25 -8.41 2.38
CA LEU A 23 -1.82 -7.33 1.58
C LEU A 23 -2.97 -6.65 2.35
N GLU A 24 -2.90 -5.33 2.48
CA GLU A 24 -3.96 -4.54 3.13
C GLU A 24 -4.41 -3.40 2.21
N PHE A 25 -5.72 -3.23 2.05
CA PHE A 25 -6.33 -2.13 1.31
C PHE A 25 -6.95 -1.09 2.25
N LYS A 26 -6.60 0.18 2.06
CA LYS A 26 -7.18 1.30 2.80
C LYS A 26 -7.80 2.33 1.88
N ALA A 27 -8.98 2.83 2.26
CA ALA A 27 -9.63 3.92 1.55
C ALA A 27 -8.87 5.25 1.69
N SER A 28 -8.39 5.55 2.89
CA SER A 28 -7.80 6.85 3.25
C SER A 28 -6.65 6.73 4.24
N ARG A 29 -6.07 7.87 4.63
CA ARG A 29 -5.02 7.93 5.65
C ARG A 29 -5.45 7.26 6.96
N HIS A 30 -4.48 6.74 7.69
CA HIS A 30 -4.62 6.26 9.06
C HIS A 30 -3.68 7.04 9.99
N ASP A 31 -3.85 6.84 11.29
CA ASP A 31 -2.92 7.43 12.25
C ASP A 31 -1.51 6.82 12.09
N PRO A 32 -0.44 7.58 12.37
CA PRO A 32 0.94 7.10 12.19
C PRO A 32 1.25 5.80 12.93
N GLN A 33 0.72 5.61 14.15
CA GLN A 33 0.97 4.41 14.95
C GLN A 33 0.35 3.18 14.27
N ALA A 34 -0.91 3.25 13.84
CA ALA A 34 -1.52 2.16 13.08
C ALA A 34 -0.76 1.86 11.78
N LEU A 35 -0.23 2.87 11.09
CA LEU A 35 0.62 2.65 9.90
C LEU A 35 1.86 1.82 10.23
N GLY A 36 2.54 2.12 11.34
CA GLY A 36 3.70 1.34 11.78
C GLY A 36 3.35 -0.10 12.15
N GLU A 37 2.18 -0.31 12.75
CA GLU A 37 1.65 -1.64 13.07
C GLU A 37 1.32 -2.43 11.81
N TYR A 38 0.65 -1.82 10.82
CA TYR A 38 0.38 -2.45 9.53
C TYR A 38 1.67 -2.86 8.82
N LEU A 39 2.65 -1.96 8.71
CA LEU A 39 3.93 -2.26 8.07
C LEU A 39 4.65 -3.44 8.75
N SER A 40 4.65 -3.48 10.08
CA SER A 40 5.26 -4.58 10.84
C SER A 40 4.51 -5.90 10.61
N ALA A 41 3.18 -5.88 10.68
CA ALA A 41 2.35 -7.06 10.48
C ALA A 41 2.52 -7.62 9.06
N LEU A 42 2.40 -6.77 8.04
CA LEU A 42 2.50 -7.16 6.63
C LEU A 42 3.87 -7.73 6.29
N ALA A 43 4.95 -7.16 6.82
CA ALA A 43 6.30 -7.68 6.62
C ALA A 43 6.46 -9.09 7.21
N ASN A 44 5.92 -9.32 8.41
CA ASN A 44 5.94 -10.63 9.05
C ASN A 44 5.09 -11.65 8.28
N SER A 45 3.87 -11.26 7.89
CA SER A 45 2.98 -12.12 7.09
C SER A 45 3.58 -12.47 5.73
N ALA A 46 4.24 -11.52 5.06
CA ALA A 46 4.93 -11.76 3.80
C ALA A 46 6.04 -12.81 3.98
N CYS A 47 6.86 -12.68 5.03
CA CYS A 47 7.90 -13.65 5.36
C CYS A 47 7.33 -15.06 5.59
N LEU A 48 6.28 -15.17 6.42
CA LEU A 48 5.60 -16.44 6.70
C LEU A 48 4.95 -17.06 5.45
N SER A 49 4.47 -16.22 4.53
CA SER A 49 3.84 -16.63 3.28
C SER A 49 4.84 -16.87 2.13
N GLY A 50 6.16 -16.78 2.40
CA GLY A 50 7.21 -16.94 1.38
C GLY A 50 7.20 -15.84 0.30
N LYS A 51 6.60 -14.68 0.59
CA LYS A 51 6.59 -13.50 -0.29
C LYS A 51 7.79 -12.62 0.02
N THR A 52 8.30 -11.95 -1.00
CA THR A 52 9.44 -11.03 -0.86
C THR A 52 9.05 -9.67 -0.25
N LYS A 53 7.77 -9.28 -0.35
CA LYS A 53 7.25 -8.00 0.15
C LYS A 53 5.79 -8.17 0.60
N GLY A 54 5.40 -7.42 1.63
CA GLY A 54 4.01 -7.12 1.96
C GLY A 54 3.60 -5.77 1.34
N TYR A 55 2.30 -5.54 1.19
CA TYR A 55 1.77 -4.35 0.53
C TYR A 55 0.67 -3.69 1.35
N LEU A 56 0.76 -2.37 1.49
CA LEU A 56 -0.29 -1.52 2.03
C LEU A 56 -0.67 -0.52 0.93
N ALA A 57 -1.87 -0.64 0.39
CA ALA A 57 -2.32 0.18 -0.72
C ALA A 57 -3.46 1.12 -0.30
N PHE A 58 -3.28 2.41 -0.55
CA PHE A 58 -4.26 3.46 -0.24
C PHE A 58 -5.10 3.85 -1.45
N GLY A 59 -6.32 4.34 -1.20
CA GLY A 59 -7.28 4.72 -2.22
C GLY A 59 -8.04 3.54 -2.83
N ILE A 60 -8.14 2.44 -2.08
CA ILE A 60 -8.86 1.23 -2.48
C ILE A 60 -9.88 0.89 -1.40
N GLN A 61 -11.12 0.61 -1.81
CA GLN A 61 -12.14 0.10 -0.91
C GLN A 61 -11.88 -1.37 -0.60
N ASP A 62 -11.73 -1.69 0.69
CA ASP A 62 -11.32 -3.01 1.18
C ASP A 62 -12.28 -4.14 0.76
N GLU A 63 -13.59 -3.94 0.88
CA GLU A 63 -14.56 -5.00 0.55
C GLU A 63 -14.74 -5.25 -0.95
N THR A 64 -14.52 -4.25 -1.80
CA THR A 64 -14.84 -4.37 -3.24
C THR A 64 -13.59 -4.39 -4.12
N HIS A 65 -12.43 -4.10 -3.54
CA HIS A 65 -11.18 -3.78 -4.22
C HIS A 65 -11.35 -2.70 -5.30
N ASN A 66 -12.36 -1.82 -5.17
CA ASN A 66 -12.57 -0.71 -6.10
C ASN A 66 -11.58 0.41 -5.82
N VAL A 67 -10.96 0.93 -6.87
CA VAL A 67 -10.09 2.11 -6.77
C VAL A 67 -10.97 3.34 -6.64
N ILE A 68 -10.87 4.01 -5.50
CA ILE A 68 -11.60 5.24 -5.17
C ILE A 68 -10.67 6.47 -5.12
N GLY A 69 -9.36 6.24 -5.13
CA GLY A 69 -8.36 7.28 -4.98
C GLY A 69 -8.25 7.78 -3.53
N THR A 70 -7.22 8.59 -3.26
CA THR A 70 -7.00 9.17 -1.94
C THR A 70 -6.27 10.51 -2.07
N ALA A 71 -6.52 11.42 -1.13
CA ALA A 71 -5.73 12.65 -0.97
C ALA A 71 -4.55 12.46 0.00
N PHE A 72 -4.38 11.26 0.57
CA PHE A 72 -3.28 10.96 1.46
C PHE A 72 -1.94 11.04 0.71
N ASN A 73 -1.08 11.95 1.17
CA ASN A 73 0.28 12.07 0.69
C ASN A 73 1.25 11.95 1.89
N PRO A 74 1.95 10.81 2.05
CA PRO A 74 2.78 10.58 3.22
C PRO A 74 4.03 11.47 3.28
N ASP A 75 4.43 12.12 2.18
CA ASP A 75 5.61 13.00 2.14
C ASP A 75 5.40 14.32 2.90
N ILE A 76 4.14 14.75 3.05
CA ILE A 76 3.78 16.01 3.73
C ILE A 76 3.15 15.78 5.11
N GLU A 77 2.93 14.51 5.47
CA GLU A 77 2.28 14.11 6.72
C GLU A 77 3.29 14.03 7.87
N LYS A 78 2.76 14.18 9.09
CA LYS A 78 3.57 14.23 10.30
C LYS A 78 3.28 13.04 11.21
N GLY A 79 4.35 12.44 11.70
CA GLY A 79 4.34 11.48 12.80
C GLY A 79 4.31 12.16 14.17
N LYS A 80 4.62 11.40 15.22
CA LYS A 80 4.66 11.92 16.58
C LYS A 80 5.78 12.95 16.74
N GLY A 81 5.51 14.01 17.52
CA GLY A 81 6.49 15.07 17.76
C GLY A 81 6.74 15.99 16.55
N ASN A 82 5.80 16.04 15.60
CA ASN A 82 5.89 16.86 14.38
C ASN A 82 7.05 16.48 13.44
N GLN A 83 7.53 15.25 13.55
CA GLN A 83 8.53 14.67 12.65
C GLN A 83 7.87 14.24 11.33
N ASP A 84 8.61 14.25 10.22
CA ASP A 84 8.12 13.73 8.94
C ASP A 84 7.72 12.26 9.08
N LEU A 85 6.53 11.91 8.57
CA LEU A 85 5.92 10.59 8.78
C LEU A 85 6.85 9.45 8.35
N LEU A 86 7.42 9.54 7.15
CA LEU A 86 8.29 8.49 6.60
C LEU A 86 9.56 8.29 7.45
N LEU A 87 10.16 9.39 7.91
CA LEU A 87 11.33 9.31 8.80
C LEU A 87 10.93 8.71 10.15
N TRP A 88 9.79 9.15 10.71
CA TRP A 88 9.30 8.64 11.97
C TRP A 88 9.00 7.13 11.92
N LEU A 89 8.34 6.66 10.86
CA LEU A 89 8.09 5.24 10.63
C LEU A 89 9.39 4.44 10.50
N SER A 90 10.34 4.90 9.68
CA SER A 90 11.59 4.15 9.44
C SER A 90 12.45 3.98 10.69
N LEU A 91 12.38 4.90 11.65
CA LEU A 91 13.07 4.80 12.95
C LEU A 91 12.30 3.94 13.97
N GLY A 92 10.98 3.82 13.80
CA GLY A 92 10.09 3.11 14.74
C GLY A 92 9.99 1.60 14.50
N LEU A 93 10.21 1.14 13.27
CA LEU A 93 10.09 -0.29 12.90
C LEU A 93 11.26 -1.09 13.48
N ARG A 94 10.96 -2.09 14.33
CA ARG A 94 11.96 -2.99 14.95
C ARG A 94 11.52 -4.46 14.86
N PRO A 95 12.31 -5.35 14.22
CA PRO A 95 13.49 -5.05 13.39
C PRO A 95 13.13 -4.09 12.25
N ASN A 96 14.12 -3.37 11.72
CA ASN A 96 13.85 -2.48 10.60
C ASN A 96 13.61 -3.33 9.34
N VAL A 97 12.33 -3.49 9.00
CA VAL A 97 11.87 -4.25 7.83
C VAL A 97 12.08 -3.49 6.52
N GLY A 98 12.33 -2.18 6.59
CA GLY A 98 12.35 -1.29 5.44
C GLY A 98 10.97 -1.13 4.79
N PHE A 99 10.77 -0.04 4.07
CA PHE A 99 9.61 0.14 3.20
C PHE A 99 9.94 1.14 2.09
N GLU A 100 9.17 1.06 1.01
CA GLU A 100 9.27 1.95 -0.14
C GLU A 100 7.87 2.50 -0.42
N VAL A 101 7.78 3.78 -0.79
CA VAL A 101 6.50 4.45 -1.05
C VAL A 101 6.45 4.88 -2.51
N TYR A 102 5.32 4.59 -3.15
CA TYR A 102 5.11 4.83 -4.56
C TYR A 102 3.78 5.58 -4.78
N PRO A 103 3.77 6.92 -4.74
CA PRO A 103 2.62 7.71 -5.18
C PRO A 103 2.53 7.66 -6.70
N PHE A 104 1.35 7.31 -7.24
CA PHE A 104 1.14 7.31 -8.68
C PHE A 104 -0.33 7.54 -9.03
N ILE A 105 -0.58 7.99 -10.26
CA ILE A 105 -1.93 8.09 -10.81
C ILE A 105 -2.29 6.73 -11.38
N TYR A 106 -3.27 6.07 -10.76
CA TYR A 106 -3.86 4.86 -11.30
C TYR A 106 -4.80 5.23 -12.45
N CYS A 107 -4.33 4.98 -13.68
CA CYS A 107 -5.20 5.01 -14.84
C CYS A 107 -5.60 3.57 -15.11
N CYS A 108 -6.87 3.25 -14.91
CA CYS A 108 -7.40 1.94 -15.22
C CYS A 108 -7.24 1.72 -16.72
N LEU A 109 -6.26 0.91 -17.13
CA LEU A 109 -6.09 0.47 -18.52
C LEU A 109 -7.15 -0.59 -18.83
N LEU A 110 -8.42 -0.23 -18.70
CA LEU A 110 -9.53 -1.13 -18.95
C LEU A 110 -10.23 -0.77 -20.27
N TYR A 111 -10.08 -1.71 -21.21
CA TYR A 111 -10.90 -2.02 -22.38
C TYR A 111 -10.86 -1.10 -23.61
N THR A 112 -9.90 -1.38 -24.49
CA THR A 112 -10.24 -1.65 -25.91
C THR A 112 -9.86 -3.08 -26.25
N SER A 113 -10.68 -4.04 -25.83
CA SER A 113 -10.82 -5.25 -26.64
C SER A 113 -11.70 -4.85 -27.83
N PRO A 114 -11.22 -4.88 -29.08
CA PRO A 114 -12.12 -4.82 -30.21
C PRO A 114 -12.88 -6.15 -30.22
N SER A 115 -14.16 -6.12 -29.84
CA SER A 115 -15.05 -7.23 -30.16
C SER A 115 -15.05 -7.41 -31.68
N PRO A 116 -14.85 -8.64 -32.20
CA PRO A 116 -14.84 -8.94 -33.62
C PRO A 116 -16.19 -8.70 -34.30
#